data_AF-A0A0F8WY07-F1
#
_entry.id   AF-A0A0F8WY07-F1
#
_cell.length_a   1.000
_cell.length_b   1.000
_cell.length_c   1.000
_cell.angle_alpha   90.00
_cell.angle_beta   90.00
_cell.angle_gamma   90.00
#
_symmetry.space_group_name_H-M   'P 1'
#
loop_
_entity.id
_entity.type
_entity.pdbx_description
1 polymer ?
#
loop_
_entity_poly.entity_id
_entity_poly.type
_entity_poly.pdbx_seq_one_letter_code
_entity_poly.pdbx_strand_id
1 'polypeptide(L)'
;CEARALTKRIPRELLKDSSLQNCLLLLRAVWQRECEQVYKILRELPWPERCQPVVQSYESYFQEKTLKEVSNSYEAIRPAVAANYLGLDPAPAEQGDPAVIEKFIACGWRWDEETRLLHPKPIITAPPKDSRLQGELSRVMALISGS
;
A
#
# COMPACT_ATOMS: atom_id res chain seq x y z
N CYS A 1 16.09 3.39 -0.17
CA CYS A 1 15.18 2.41 -0.82
C CYS A 1 15.94 1.54 -1.81
N GLU A 2 16.07 0.26 -1.50
CA GLU A 2 16.77 -0.77 -2.27
C GLU A 2 16.22 -0.94 -3.68
N ALA A 3 14.90 -0.93 -3.87
CA ALA A 3 14.25 -1.02 -5.19
C ALA A 3 14.70 0.08 -6.18
N ARG A 4 14.94 1.31 -5.70
CA ARG A 4 15.46 2.40 -6.53
C ARG A 4 16.92 2.19 -6.93
N ALA A 5 17.72 1.59 -6.03
CA ALA A 5 19.11 1.27 -6.34
C ALA A 5 19.17 0.14 -7.37
N LEU A 6 18.29 -0.85 -7.27
CA LEU A 6 18.19 -1.96 -8.22
C LEU A 6 17.79 -1.47 -9.62
N THR A 7 16.80 -0.57 -9.73
CA THR A 7 16.36 -0.05 -11.05
C THR A 7 17.45 0.68 -11.83
N LYS A 8 18.37 1.37 -11.14
CA LYS A 8 19.53 2.02 -11.79
C LYS A 8 20.57 1.03 -12.33
N ARG A 9 20.52 -0.24 -11.91
CA ARG A 9 21.48 -1.29 -12.26
C ARG A 9 20.95 -2.25 -13.34
N ILE A 10 19.71 -2.07 -13.79
CA ILE A 10 19.08 -2.91 -14.81
C ILE A 10 19.71 -2.58 -16.19
N PRO A 11 20.28 -3.57 -16.89
CA PRO A 11 20.73 -3.41 -18.27
C PRO A 11 19.59 -2.95 -19.19
N ARG A 12 19.88 -2.01 -20.10
CA ARG A 12 18.88 -1.42 -20.99
C ARG A 12 18.15 -2.45 -21.85
N GLU A 13 18.80 -3.56 -22.19
CA GLU A 13 18.19 -4.63 -22.96
C GLU A 13 17.05 -5.34 -22.23
N LEU A 14 17.10 -5.41 -20.89
CA LEU A 14 16.04 -6.01 -20.09
C LEU A 14 14.84 -5.07 -19.90
N LEU A 15 14.99 -3.77 -20.17
CA LEU A 15 13.89 -2.80 -20.12
C LEU A 15 12.86 -3.01 -21.24
N LYS A 16 13.12 -3.88 -22.21
CA LYS A 16 12.15 -4.28 -23.24
C LYS A 16 11.12 -5.28 -22.73
N ASP A 17 11.36 -5.91 -21.57
CA ASP A 17 10.40 -6.81 -20.92
C ASP A 17 9.20 -6.01 -20.36
N SER A 18 8.00 -6.35 -20.81
CA SER A 18 6.76 -5.67 -20.42
C SER A 18 6.46 -5.76 -18.92
N SER A 19 6.81 -6.88 -18.28
CA SER A 19 6.60 -7.09 -16.85
C SER A 19 7.50 -6.18 -16.03
N LEU A 20 8.75 -5.99 -16.51
CA LEU A 20 9.69 -5.09 -15.87
C LEU A 20 9.26 -3.63 -16.02
N GLN A 21 8.71 -3.25 -17.17
CA GLN A 21 8.11 -1.92 -17.37
C GLN A 21 6.93 -1.69 -16.42
N ASN A 22 6.05 -2.68 -16.25
CA ASN A 22 4.94 -2.62 -15.30
C ASN A 22 5.44 -2.41 -13.86
N CYS A 23 6.50 -3.12 -13.45
CA CYS A 23 7.14 -2.92 -12.15
C CYS A 23 7.70 -1.49 -11.97
N LEU A 24 8.28 -0.91 -13.02
CA LEU A 24 8.80 0.47 -12.97
C LEU A 24 7.67 1.51 -12.85
N LEU A 25 6.56 1.30 -13.55
CA LEU A 25 5.36 2.14 -13.44
C LEU A 25 4.78 2.05 -12.02
N LEU A 26 4.66 0.83 -11.48
CA LEU A 26 4.19 0.60 -10.11
C LEU A 26 5.07 1.32 -9.10
N LEU A 27 6.39 1.18 -9.21
CA LEU A 27 7.35 1.84 -8.32
C LEU A 27 7.21 3.37 -8.36
N ARG A 28 6.97 3.93 -9.55
CA ARG A 28 6.77 5.38 -9.72
C ARG A 28 5.47 5.84 -9.04
N ALA A 29 4.35 5.15 -9.28
CA ALA A 29 3.05 5.50 -8.70
C ALA A 29 3.10 5.44 -7.15
N VAL A 30 3.73 4.41 -6.59
CA VAL A 30 3.94 4.28 -5.14
C VAL A 30 4.78 5.44 -4.58
N TRP A 31 5.82 5.86 -5.29
CA TRP A 31 6.65 6.99 -4.89
C TRP A 31 5.88 8.30 -4.90
N GLN A 32 5.07 8.54 -5.94
CA GLN A 32 4.26 9.74 -6.09
C GLN A 32 3.02 9.75 -5.17
N ARG A 33 2.78 8.65 -4.44
CA ARG A 33 1.62 8.43 -3.57
C ARG A 33 0.28 8.47 -4.34
N GLU A 34 0.31 8.10 -5.61
CA GLU A 34 -0.86 8.04 -6.48
C GLU A 34 -1.58 6.70 -6.27
N CYS A 35 -2.38 6.59 -5.20
CA CYS A 35 -3.01 5.33 -4.79
C CYS A 35 -3.91 4.74 -5.90
N GLU A 36 -4.74 5.57 -6.54
CA GLU A 36 -5.53 5.17 -7.72
C GLU A 36 -4.67 4.50 -8.79
N GLN A 37 -3.55 5.13 -9.14
CA GLN A 37 -2.65 4.65 -10.18
C GLN A 37 -1.97 3.34 -9.79
N VAL A 38 -1.68 3.14 -8.50
CA VAL A 38 -1.17 1.88 -7.95
C VAL A 38 -2.18 0.76 -8.19
N TYR A 39 -3.45 0.93 -7.78
CA TYR A 39 -4.47 -0.10 -7.97
C TYR A 39 -4.76 -0.37 -9.45
N LYS A 40 -4.79 0.68 -10.28
CA LYS A 40 -4.92 0.56 -11.72
C LYS A 40 -3.82 -0.31 -12.33
N ILE A 41 -2.57 -0.08 -11.94
CA ILE A 41 -1.42 -0.86 -12.41
C ILE A 41 -1.51 -2.32 -11.95
N LEU A 42 -1.89 -2.56 -10.69
CA LEU A 42 -1.99 -3.91 -10.14
C LEU A 42 -3.10 -4.74 -10.83
N ARG A 43 -4.22 -4.12 -11.17
CA ARG A 43 -5.42 -4.81 -11.68
C ARG A 43 -5.52 -4.87 -13.20
N GLU A 44 -5.05 -3.85 -13.92
CA GLU A 44 -5.29 -3.71 -15.37
C GLU A 44 -4.08 -4.10 -16.23
N LEU A 45 -2.85 -3.97 -15.72
CA LEU A 45 -1.68 -4.32 -16.53
C LEU A 45 -1.51 -5.84 -16.67
N PRO A 46 -1.04 -6.33 -17.83
CA PRO A 46 -0.85 -7.75 -18.05
C PRO A 46 0.37 -8.26 -17.27
N TRP A 47 0.10 -8.81 -16.08
CA TRP A 47 1.12 -9.50 -15.28
C TRP A 47 1.26 -10.95 -15.74
N PRO A 48 2.49 -11.46 -15.91
CA PRO A 48 2.70 -12.88 -16.15
C PRO A 48 2.05 -13.73 -15.05
N GLU A 49 1.52 -14.90 -15.41
CA GLU A 49 0.86 -15.81 -14.45
C GLU A 49 1.71 -16.09 -13.21
N ARG A 50 3.03 -16.30 -13.42
CA ARG A 50 4.01 -16.50 -12.33
C ARG A 50 4.09 -15.35 -11.32
N CYS A 51 3.72 -14.14 -11.72
CA CYS A 51 3.78 -12.93 -10.89
C CYS A 51 2.44 -12.66 -10.18
N GLN A 52 1.33 -13.26 -10.62
CA GLN A 52 -0.01 -13.02 -10.08
C GLN A 52 -0.08 -13.16 -8.56
N PRO A 53 0.49 -14.21 -7.92
CA PRO A 53 0.42 -14.34 -6.46
C PRO A 53 1.11 -13.18 -5.73
N VAL A 54 2.22 -12.68 -6.28
CA VAL A 54 2.98 -11.58 -5.68
C VAL A 54 2.25 -10.25 -5.87
N VAL A 55 1.65 -10.03 -7.04
CA VAL A 55 0.84 -8.82 -7.34
C VAL A 55 -0.36 -8.74 -6.40
N GLN A 56 -1.09 -9.83 -6.22
CA GLN A 56 -2.24 -9.91 -5.32
C GLN A 56 -1.83 -9.70 -3.85
N SER A 57 -0.74 -10.36 -3.41
CA SER A 57 -0.21 -10.17 -2.07
C SER A 57 0.21 -8.72 -1.82
N TYR A 58 0.81 -8.08 -2.82
CA TYR A 58 1.19 -6.67 -2.73
C TYR A 58 -0.03 -5.74 -2.68
N GLU A 59 -1.07 -6.02 -3.45
CA GLU A 59 -2.33 -5.25 -3.40
C GLU A 59 -2.94 -5.27 -2.00
N SER A 60 -3.07 -6.46 -1.40
CA SER A 60 -3.58 -6.58 -0.03
C SER A 60 -2.69 -5.86 0.99
N TYR A 61 -1.36 -6.01 0.87
CA TYR A 61 -0.41 -5.29 1.71
C TYR A 61 -0.55 -3.77 1.57
N PHE A 62 -0.67 -3.27 0.34
CA PHE A 62 -0.78 -1.84 0.07
C PHE A 62 -2.09 -1.28 0.63
N GLN A 63 -3.20 -2.00 0.46
CA GLN A 63 -4.49 -1.63 1.04
C GLN A 63 -4.46 -1.61 2.58
N GLU A 64 -3.84 -2.61 3.22
CA GLU A 64 -3.70 -2.63 4.68
C GLU A 64 -2.84 -1.46 5.17
N LYS A 65 -1.75 -1.17 4.44
CA LYS A 65 -0.88 -0.04 4.74
C LYS A 65 -1.62 1.29 4.63
N THR A 66 -2.33 1.53 3.52
CA THR A 66 -3.07 2.80 3.32
C THR A 66 -4.22 2.93 4.30
N LEU A 67 -4.91 1.83 4.64
CA LEU A 67 -5.94 1.83 5.69
C LEU A 67 -5.38 2.33 7.02
N LYS A 68 -4.20 1.83 7.44
CA LYS A 68 -3.54 2.28 8.68
C LYS A 68 -3.13 3.74 8.59
N GLU A 69 -2.53 4.16 7.48
CA GLU A 69 -2.09 5.54 7.28
C GLU A 69 -3.27 6.51 7.34
N VAL A 70 -4.35 6.25 6.60
CA VAL A 70 -5.56 7.08 6.60
C VAL A 70 -6.21 7.09 7.98
N SER A 71 -6.32 5.92 8.62
CA SER A 71 -6.94 5.81 9.94
C SER A 71 -6.24 6.59 11.04
N ASN A 72 -4.93 6.80 10.90
CA ASN A 72 -4.12 7.52 11.88
C ASN A 72 -3.92 9.01 11.51
N SER A 73 -4.19 9.40 10.26
CA SER A 73 -3.92 10.76 9.77
C SER A 73 -5.15 11.65 9.72
N TYR A 74 -6.35 11.08 9.67
CA TYR A 74 -7.60 11.82 9.49
C TYR A 74 -8.55 11.62 10.67
N GLU A 75 -9.07 12.73 11.20
CA GLU A 75 -10.19 12.73 12.15
C GLU A 75 -11.54 12.55 11.43
N ALA A 76 -11.64 13.15 10.23
CA ALA A 76 -12.77 13.01 9.31
C ALA A 76 -12.27 13.02 7.86
N ILE A 77 -12.89 12.24 6.99
CA ILE A 77 -12.51 12.10 5.58
C ILE A 77 -13.75 11.90 4.70
N ARG A 78 -13.71 12.45 3.48
CA ARG A 78 -14.76 12.23 2.48
C ARG A 78 -14.73 10.78 1.98
N PRO A 79 -15.89 10.14 1.78
CA PRO A 79 -15.96 8.76 1.26
C PRO A 79 -15.19 8.52 -0.05
N ALA A 80 -15.31 9.41 -1.05
CA ALA A 80 -14.58 9.23 -2.31
C ALA A 80 -13.05 9.26 -2.13
N VAL A 81 -12.56 10.12 -1.24
CA VAL A 81 -11.14 10.22 -0.95
C VAL A 81 -10.65 8.96 -0.22
N ALA A 82 -11.41 8.48 0.76
CA ALA A 82 -11.11 7.22 1.43
C ALA A 82 -11.15 6.02 0.47
N ALA A 83 -12.12 5.98 -0.43
CA ALA A 83 -12.24 4.95 -1.46
C ALA A 83 -11.01 4.91 -2.36
N ASN A 84 -10.52 6.07 -2.81
CA ASN A 84 -9.29 6.16 -3.60
C ASN A 84 -8.08 5.55 -2.84
N TYR A 85 -7.88 5.91 -1.57
CA TYR A 85 -6.79 5.36 -0.77
C TYR A 85 -6.88 3.83 -0.57
N LEU A 86 -8.09 3.28 -0.52
CA LEU A 86 -8.31 1.84 -0.30
C LEU A 86 -8.52 1.05 -1.61
N GLY A 87 -8.45 1.70 -2.77
CA GLY A 87 -8.64 1.06 -4.06
C GLY A 87 -10.08 0.61 -4.32
N LEU A 88 -11.05 1.32 -3.75
CA LEU A 88 -12.48 1.19 -4.02
C LEU A 88 -12.91 2.24 -5.04
N ASP A 89 -14.05 2.02 -5.70
CA ASP A 89 -14.62 3.00 -6.63
C ASP A 89 -15.08 4.26 -5.87
N PRO A 90 -14.55 5.45 -6.20
CA PRO A 90 -14.92 6.70 -5.54
C PRO A 90 -16.35 7.17 -5.86
N ALA A 91 -16.91 6.83 -7.02
CA ALA A 91 -18.21 7.32 -7.46
C ALA A 91 -19.38 6.86 -6.55
N PRO A 92 -19.55 5.55 -6.25
CA PRO A 92 -20.57 5.10 -5.31
C PRO A 92 -20.25 5.55 -3.87
N ALA A 93 -18.98 5.68 -3.51
CA ALA A 93 -18.60 6.19 -2.20
C ALA A 93 -19.07 7.63 -1.98
N GLU A 94 -18.87 8.53 -2.96
CA GLU A 94 -19.31 9.94 -2.87
C GLU A 94 -20.82 10.06 -2.69
N GLN A 95 -21.58 9.14 -3.28
CA GLN A 95 -23.04 9.09 -3.17
C GLN A 95 -23.51 8.55 -1.82
N GLY A 96 -22.61 8.03 -0.98
CA GLY A 96 -22.96 7.36 0.27
C GLY A 96 -23.62 6.01 0.04
N ASP A 97 -23.25 5.29 -1.03
CA ASP A 97 -23.79 3.96 -1.33
C ASP A 97 -23.63 3.04 -0.10
N PRO A 98 -24.72 2.45 0.42
CA PRO A 98 -24.67 1.66 1.65
C PRO A 98 -23.68 0.51 1.60
N ALA A 99 -23.54 -0.19 0.46
CA ALA A 99 -22.65 -1.33 0.33
C ALA A 99 -21.17 -0.91 0.35
N VAL A 100 -20.86 0.33 -0.06
CA VAL A 100 -19.51 0.89 0.04
C VAL A 100 -19.25 1.43 1.43
N ILE A 101 -20.21 2.14 2.03
CA ILE A 101 -20.10 2.66 3.41
C ILE A 101 -19.91 1.53 4.42
N GLU A 102 -20.63 0.41 4.26
CA GLU A 102 -20.52 -0.75 5.14
C GLU A 102 -19.11 -1.36 5.15
N LYS A 103 -18.35 -1.27 4.04
CA LYS A 103 -16.95 -1.71 4.00
C LYS A 103 -16.07 -0.87 4.94
N PHE A 104 -16.28 0.44 4.99
CA PHE A 104 -15.53 1.30 5.92
C PHE A 104 -15.95 1.04 7.38
N ILE A 105 -17.25 0.82 7.62
CA ILE A 105 -17.76 0.48 8.95
C ILE A 105 -17.18 -0.86 9.44
N ALA A 106 -17.04 -1.85 8.55
CA ALA A 106 -16.39 -3.13 8.86
C ALA A 106 -14.91 -2.96 9.25
N CYS A 107 -14.23 -1.90 8.79
CA CYS A 107 -12.90 -1.50 9.24
C CYS A 107 -12.91 -0.75 10.59
N GLY A 108 -14.07 -0.61 11.23
CA GLY A 108 -14.24 0.07 12.51
C GLY A 108 -14.38 1.59 12.42
N TRP A 109 -14.56 2.14 11.21
CA TRP A 109 -14.82 3.57 11.02
C TRP A 109 -16.28 3.88 11.33
N ARG A 110 -16.58 5.15 11.61
CA ARG A 110 -17.97 5.62 11.80
C ARG A 110 -18.41 6.44 10.60
N TRP A 111 -19.65 6.25 10.18
CA TRP A 111 -20.31 7.07 9.18
C TRP A 111 -21.18 8.12 9.87
N ASP A 112 -21.06 9.37 9.44
CA ASP A 112 -21.93 10.47 9.83
C ASP A 112 -22.81 10.86 8.64
N GLU A 113 -24.10 10.55 8.74
CA GLU A 113 -25.09 10.85 7.70
C GLU A 113 -25.38 12.35 7.54
N GLU A 114 -25.23 13.12 8.62
CA GLU A 114 -25.53 14.56 8.62
C GLU A 114 -24.43 15.32 7.88
N THR A 115 -23.18 15.03 8.18
CA THR A 115 -22.03 15.68 7.55
C THR A 115 -21.56 14.98 6.27
N ARG A 116 -22.04 13.77 6.01
CA ARG A 116 -21.58 12.87 4.94
C ARG A 116 -20.07 12.59 4.98
N LEU A 117 -19.54 12.43 6.19
CA LEU A 117 -18.13 12.14 6.43
C LEU A 117 -17.92 10.80 7.11
N LEU A 118 -16.78 10.18 6.79
CA LEU A 118 -16.27 9.03 7.53
C LEU A 118 -15.34 9.53 8.63
N HIS A 119 -15.44 8.92 9.80
CA HIS A 119 -14.56 9.14 10.94
C HIS A 119 -13.72 7.88 11.17
N PRO A 120 -12.46 7.88 10.71
CA PRO A 120 -11.58 6.74 10.88
C PRO A 120 -11.30 6.45 12.36
N LYS A 121 -11.05 5.17 12.66
CA LYS A 121 -10.63 4.73 13.98
C LYS A 121 -9.13 4.44 13.96
N PRO A 122 -8.30 5.16 14.76
CA PRO A 122 -6.87 4.94 14.80
C PRO A 122 -6.50 3.47 15.04
N ILE A 123 -5.58 2.96 14.21
CA ILE A 123 -5.09 1.59 14.30
C ILE A 123 -3.72 1.65 14.96
N ILE A 124 -3.68 1.28 16.25
CA ILE A 124 -2.44 1.18 17.01
C ILE A 124 -1.64 0.01 16.46
N THR A 125 -0.57 0.31 15.75
CA THR A 125 0.44 -0.68 15.38
C THR A 125 1.51 -0.69 16.46
N ALA A 126 1.80 -1.87 17.02
CA ALA A 126 3.00 -2.03 17.83
C ALA A 126 4.21 -1.60 16.97
N PRO A 127 5.21 -0.91 17.54
CA PRO A 127 6.37 -0.48 16.77
C PRO A 127 7.00 -1.68 16.06
N PRO A 128 7.47 -1.52 14.81
CA PRO A 128 8.04 -2.61 14.04
C PRO A 128 9.17 -3.26 14.85
N LYS A 129 9.15 -4.60 14.97
CA LYS A 129 10.23 -5.40 15.58
C LYS A 129 11.49 -5.39 14.67
N ASP A 130 12.03 -4.22 14.35
CA ASP A 130 13.35 -4.09 13.71
C ASP A 130 14.50 -4.40 14.68
N SER A 131 14.21 -4.49 15.98
CA SER A 131 15.20 -4.82 17.03
C SER A 131 15.80 -6.22 16.89
N ARG A 132 15.12 -7.16 16.22
CA ARG A 132 15.59 -8.54 16.10
C ARG A 132 16.75 -8.65 15.11
N LEU A 133 16.69 -7.97 13.97
CA LEU A 133 17.75 -7.99 12.96
C LEU A 133 18.99 -7.22 13.42
N GLN A 134 18.81 -6.12 14.16
CA GLN A 134 19.92 -5.36 14.75
C GLN A 134 20.64 -6.17 15.85
N GLY A 135 19.90 -6.93 16.65
CA GLY A 135 20.47 -7.82 17.67
C GLY A 135 21.29 -8.97 17.08
N GLU A 136 20.82 -9.57 15.99
CA GLU A 136 21.51 -10.66 15.30
C GLU A 136 22.80 -10.17 14.60
N LEU A 137 22.77 -9.00 13.95
CA LEU A 137 23.97 -8.38 13.36
C LEU A 137 25.00 -8.00 14.41
N SER A 138 24.56 -7.50 15.57
CA SER A 138 25.43 -7.15 16.69
C SER A 138 26.13 -8.39 17.27
N ARG A 139 25.42 -9.54 17.32
CA ARG A 139 26.00 -10.83 17.75
C ARG A 139 27.04 -11.37 16.77
N VAL A 140 26.76 -11.27 15.47
CA VAL A 140 27.70 -11.70 14.43
C VAL A 140 28.96 -10.83 14.44
N MET A 141 28.84 -9.51 14.60
CA MET A 141 30.00 -8.62 14.69
C MET A 141 30.83 -8.86 15.95
N ALA A 142 30.19 -9.15 17.10
CA ALA A 142 30.89 -9.47 18.34
C ALA A 142 31.74 -10.75 18.24
N LEU A 143 31.29 -11.74 17.47
CA LEU A 143 32.05 -12.98 17.21
C LEU A 143 33.26 -12.75 16.31
N ILE A 144 33.20 -11.77 15.40
CA ILE A 144 34.28 -11.46 14.46
C ILE A 144 35.35 -10.56 15.13
N SER A 145 34.95 -9.71 16.08
CA SER A 145 35.88 -8.83 16.82
C SER A 145 36.59 -9.50 18.00
N GLY A 146 36.27 -10.77 18.31
CA GLY A 146 36.78 -11.50 19.46
C GLY A 146 37.91 -12.51 19.14
N SER A 147 38.63 -12.35 18.04
CA SER A 147 39.83 -13.14 17.69
C SER A 147 41.10 -12.30 17.77
#